data_AF-F5Z890-F1
#
_entry.id   AF-F5Z890-F1
#
_cell.length_a   1.000
_cell.length_b   1.000
_cell.length_c   1.000
_cell.angle_alpha   90.00
_cell.angle_beta   90.00
_cell.angle_gamma   90.00
#
_symmetry.space_group_name_H-M   'P 1'
#
loop_
_entity.id
_entity.type
_entity.pdbx_description
1 polymer ?
#
loop_
_entity_poly.entity_id
_entity_poly.type
_entity_poly.pdbx_seq_one_letter_code
_entity_poly.pdbx_strand_id
1 'polypeptide(L)'
;MDITITVISSLLSGIIGVGISTWYYRRYESRKQKIELLRKIVGFRFALTEKTSPEAKAQFFSALSEIVILFHDCPAIIQALNNMHRELAVPNRMHDNLVSLFKAICKEMGISHAGLNDDFFLRPFTPIQ
;
A
#
# COMPACT_ATOMS: atom_id res chain seq x y z
N MET A 1 -36.45 -30.71 25.35
CA MET A 1 -34.97 -30.61 25.29
C MET A 1 -34.53 -30.15 23.89
N ASP A 2 -35.20 -30.61 22.83
CA ASP A 2 -34.83 -30.30 21.44
C ASP A 2 -35.00 -28.83 21.04
N ILE A 3 -36.05 -28.16 21.54
CA ILE A 3 -36.30 -26.74 21.23
C ILE A 3 -35.19 -25.86 21.81
N THR A 4 -34.76 -26.10 23.04
CA THR A 4 -33.69 -25.35 23.70
C THR A 4 -32.37 -25.50 22.95
N ILE A 5 -32.03 -26.72 22.52
CA ILE A 5 -30.82 -27.00 21.72
C ILE A 5 -30.91 -26.30 20.36
N THR A 6 -32.06 -26.34 19.70
CA THR A 6 -32.28 -25.68 18.40
C THR A 6 -32.12 -24.17 18.51
N VAL A 7 -32.73 -23.55 19.53
CA VAL A 7 -32.64 -22.11 19.78
C VAL A 7 -31.18 -21.71 20.07
N ILE A 8 -30.51 -22.41 20.99
CA ILE A 8 -29.10 -22.15 21.32
C ILE A 8 -28.19 -22.32 20.09
N SER A 9 -28.40 -23.37 19.30
CA SER A 9 -27.61 -23.64 18.09
C SER A 9 -27.80 -22.55 17.03
N SER A 10 -29.03 -22.06 16.86
CA SER A 10 -29.35 -20.97 15.92
C SER A 10 -28.75 -19.62 16.35
N LEU A 11 -28.68 -19.36 17.65
CA LEU A 11 -28.02 -18.17 18.21
C LEU A 11 -26.50 -18.24 18.05
N LEU A 12 -25.90 -19.39 18.36
CA LEU A 12 -24.46 -19.62 18.22
C LEU A 12 -24.01 -19.47 16.77
N SER A 13 -24.76 -20.02 15.80
CA SER A 13 -24.41 -19.89 14.39
C SER A 13 -24.47 -18.44 13.91
N GLY A 14 -25.45 -17.66 14.39
CA GLY A 14 -25.54 -16.22 14.11
C GLY A 14 -24.32 -15.44 14.64
N ILE A 15 -23.92 -15.69 15.90
CA ILE A 15 -22.77 -15.03 16.52
C ILE A 15 -21.46 -15.37 15.80
N ILE A 16 -21.25 -16.65 15.47
CA ILE A 16 -20.07 -17.10 14.72
C ILE A 16 -20.05 -16.44 13.33
N GLY A 17 -21.18 -16.40 12.63
CA GLY A 17 -21.30 -15.78 11.32
C GLY A 17 -20.94 -14.29 11.35
N VAL A 18 -21.43 -13.55 12.34
CA VAL A 18 -21.07 -12.13 12.53
C VAL A 18 -19.57 -12.00 12.83
N GLY A 19 -19.01 -12.81 13.73
CA GLY A 19 -17.60 -12.76 14.09
C GLY A 19 -16.66 -12.98 12.90
N ILE A 20 -16.92 -14.02 12.10
CA ILE A 20 -16.16 -14.31 10.88
C ILE A 20 -16.31 -13.17 9.87
N SER A 21 -17.54 -12.67 9.66
CA SER A 21 -17.81 -11.59 8.71
C SER A 21 -17.11 -10.29 9.09
N THR A 22 -17.15 -9.91 10.37
CA THR A 22 -16.46 -8.72 10.87
C THR A 22 -14.94 -8.85 10.71
N TRP A 23 -14.35 -10.00 11.04
CA TRP A 23 -12.92 -10.22 10.85
C TRP A 23 -12.51 -10.12 9.37
N TYR A 24 -13.25 -10.78 8.49
CA TYR A 24 -13.03 -10.74 7.05
C TYR A 24 -13.15 -9.31 6.51
N TYR A 25 -14.21 -8.60 6.89
CA TYR A 25 -14.46 -7.23 6.41
C TYR A 25 -13.36 -6.25 6.86
N ARG A 26 -12.90 -6.34 8.11
CA ARG A 26 -11.76 -5.53 8.60
C ARG A 26 -10.50 -5.80 7.79
N ARG A 27 -10.18 -7.07 7.53
CA ARG A 27 -9.00 -7.45 6.74
C ARG A 27 -9.10 -6.95 5.30
N TYR A 28 -10.29 -7.02 4.72
CA TYR A 28 -10.59 -6.57 3.38
C TYR A 28 -10.46 -5.05 3.24
N GLU A 29 -11.07 -4.27 4.13
CA GLU A 29 -10.99 -2.80 4.12
C GLU A 29 -9.56 -2.30 4.28
N SER A 30 -8.78 -2.88 5.21
CA SER A 30 -7.36 -2.51 5.34
C SER A 30 -6.57 -2.81 4.07
N ARG A 31 -6.82 -3.95 3.41
CA ARG A 31 -6.15 -4.30 2.15
C ARG A 31 -6.58 -3.35 1.02
N LYS A 32 -7.85 -2.98 0.95
CA LYS A 32 -8.41 -2.04 -0.02
C LYS A 32 -7.75 -0.67 0.11
N GLN A 33 -7.62 -0.14 1.32
CA GLN A 33 -6.92 1.13 1.58
C GLN A 33 -5.44 1.08 1.16
N LYS A 34 -4.72 0.00 1.50
CA LYS A 34 -3.32 -0.22 1.07
C LYS A 34 -3.20 -0.25 -0.46
N ILE A 35 -4.14 -0.87 -1.18
CA ILE A 35 -4.17 -0.90 -2.66
C ILE A 35 -4.46 0.50 -3.23
N GLU A 36 -5.45 1.21 -2.71
CA GLU A 36 -5.78 2.57 -3.17
C GLU A 36 -4.59 3.53 -3.01
N LEU A 37 -3.87 3.42 -1.88
CA LEU A 37 -2.65 4.17 -1.69
C LEU A 37 -1.59 3.82 -2.75
N LEU A 38 -1.35 2.53 -2.99
CA LEU A 38 -0.39 2.09 -4.00
C LEU A 38 -0.77 2.59 -5.40
N ARG A 39 -2.07 2.58 -5.74
CA ARG A 39 -2.59 3.14 -7.00
C ARG A 39 -2.29 4.63 -7.11
N LYS A 40 -2.45 5.40 -6.03
CA LYS A 40 -2.11 6.82 -5.96
C LYS A 40 -0.61 7.04 -6.21
N ILE A 41 0.26 6.30 -5.52
CA ILE A 41 1.73 6.44 -5.69
C ILE A 41 2.15 6.08 -7.12
N VAL A 42 1.69 4.94 -7.66
CA VAL A 42 2.03 4.51 -9.03
C VAL A 42 1.43 5.45 -10.09
N GLY A 43 0.24 5.99 -9.83
CA GLY A 43 -0.45 6.92 -10.71
C GLY A 43 0.26 8.27 -10.80
N PHE A 44 0.73 8.80 -9.67
CA PHE A 44 1.48 10.07 -9.61
C PHE A 44 2.99 9.93 -9.80
N ARG A 45 3.50 8.76 -10.20
CA ARG A 45 4.95 8.56 -10.40
C ARG A 45 5.58 9.48 -11.44
N PHE A 46 4.77 10.01 -12.37
CA PHE A 46 5.21 11.02 -13.35
C PHE A 46 5.64 12.34 -12.69
N ALA A 47 5.21 12.61 -11.45
CA ALA A 47 5.62 13.78 -10.69
C ALA A 47 7.11 13.83 -10.37
N LEU A 48 7.81 12.70 -10.50
CA LEU A 48 9.27 12.62 -10.38
C LEU A 48 9.99 13.19 -11.61
N THR A 49 9.31 13.37 -12.74
CA THR A 49 9.87 13.99 -13.95
C THR A 49 9.91 15.52 -13.82
N GLU A 50 10.98 16.14 -14.32
CA GLU A 50 11.24 17.58 -14.19
C GLU A 50 10.10 18.49 -14.69
N LYS A 51 9.37 18.08 -15.74
CA LYS A 51 8.31 18.87 -16.40
C LYS A 51 6.90 18.65 -15.82
N THR A 52 6.74 18.55 -14.51
CA THR A 52 5.44 18.24 -13.88
C THR A 52 4.92 19.35 -12.96
N SER A 53 3.58 19.51 -12.90
CA SER A 53 2.91 20.50 -12.05
C SER A 53 3.25 20.34 -10.55
N PRO A 54 3.32 21.45 -9.79
CA PRO A 54 3.53 21.40 -8.33
C PRO A 54 2.47 20.56 -7.60
N GLU A 55 1.24 20.56 -8.10
CA GLU A 55 0.12 19.81 -7.53
C GLU A 55 0.33 18.30 -7.58
N ALA A 56 0.82 17.77 -8.70
CA ALA A 56 1.10 16.35 -8.84
C ALA A 56 2.25 15.90 -7.93
N LYS A 57 3.27 16.76 -7.72
CA LYS A 57 4.34 16.52 -6.73
C LYS A 57 3.78 16.47 -5.31
N ALA A 58 2.92 17.42 -4.94
CA ALA A 58 2.26 17.42 -3.64
C ALA A 58 1.44 16.15 -3.41
N GLN A 59 0.68 15.68 -4.42
CA GLN A 59 -0.08 14.44 -4.32
C GLN A 59 0.80 13.20 -4.15
N PHE A 60 1.94 13.14 -4.86
CA PHE A 60 2.90 12.05 -4.73
C PHE A 60 3.53 11.99 -3.33
N PHE A 61 4.06 13.11 -2.81
CA PHE A 61 4.66 13.16 -1.47
C PHE A 61 3.64 13.00 -0.33
N SER A 62 2.41 13.50 -0.52
CA SER A 62 1.30 13.24 0.39
C SER A 62 1.01 11.74 0.47
N ALA A 63 0.94 11.03 -0.66
CA ALA A 63 0.76 9.58 -0.67
C ALA A 63 1.92 8.84 0.02
N LEU A 64 3.16 9.25 -0.20
CA LEU A 64 4.30 8.66 0.52
C LEU A 64 4.20 8.81 2.04
N SER A 65 3.66 9.94 2.52
CA SER A 65 3.47 10.19 3.95
C SER A 65 2.38 9.29 4.55
N GLU A 66 1.32 9.00 3.79
CA GLU A 66 0.24 8.09 4.21
C GLU A 66 0.71 6.65 4.46
N ILE A 67 1.86 6.23 3.89
CA ILE A 67 2.45 4.90 4.10
C ILE A 67 2.69 4.63 5.59
N VAL A 68 3.12 5.65 6.36
CA VAL A 68 3.41 5.50 7.80
C VAL A 68 2.21 4.96 8.57
N ILE A 69 1.01 5.44 8.23
CA ILE A 69 -0.23 5.07 8.92
C ILE A 69 -0.71 3.71 8.43
N LEU A 70 -0.79 3.53 7.10
CA LEU A 70 -1.38 2.33 6.53
C LEU A 70 -0.50 1.09 6.69
N PHE A 71 0.83 1.25 6.76
CA PHE A 71 1.79 0.16 6.92
C PHE A 71 2.53 0.21 8.26
N HIS A 72 1.93 0.83 9.29
CA HIS A 72 2.50 0.88 10.65
C HIS A 72 2.81 -0.50 11.24
N ASP A 73 2.10 -1.54 10.78
CA ASP A 73 2.26 -2.93 11.19
C ASP A 73 3.40 -3.67 10.45
N CYS A 74 4.03 -3.06 9.45
CA CYS A 74 5.08 -3.67 8.63
C CYS A 74 6.44 -2.96 8.85
N PRO A 75 7.30 -3.47 9.76
CA PRO A 75 8.56 -2.81 10.10
C PRO A 75 9.52 -2.69 8.90
N ALA A 76 9.48 -3.63 7.95
CA ALA A 76 10.29 -3.59 6.74
C ALA A 76 9.96 -2.36 5.85
N ILE A 77 8.68 -2.03 5.71
CA ILE A 77 8.23 -0.87 4.92
C ILE A 77 8.56 0.43 5.64
N ILE A 78 8.32 0.48 6.96
CA ILE A 78 8.65 1.66 7.77
C ILE A 78 10.16 1.93 7.76
N GLN A 79 10.99 0.90 7.80
CA GLN A 79 12.44 1.04 7.68
C GLN A 79 12.85 1.55 6.30
N ALA A 80 12.27 1.01 5.21
CA ALA A 80 12.54 1.48 3.86
C ALA A 80 12.15 2.95 3.67
N LEU A 81 10.99 3.36 4.22
CA LEU A 81 10.52 4.74 4.18
C LEU A 81 11.42 5.69 5.00
N ASN A 82 11.85 5.26 6.20
CA ASN A 82 12.78 6.03 7.02
C ASN A 82 14.14 6.22 6.33
N ASN A 83 14.67 5.17 5.70
CA ASN A 83 15.91 5.27 4.93
C ASN A 83 15.77 6.26 3.77
N MET A 84 14.65 6.17 3.03
CA MET A 84 14.35 7.13 1.97
C MET A 84 14.28 8.56 2.50
N HIS A 85 13.61 8.80 3.63
CA HIS A 85 13.49 10.13 4.21
C HIS A 85 14.85 10.70 4.67
N ARG A 86 15.72 9.88 5.27
CA ARG A 86 17.07 10.30 5.69
C ARG A 86 17.97 10.64 4.52
N GLU A 87 17.81 9.93 3.41
CA GLU A 87 18.65 10.08 2.21
C GLU A 87 18.05 11.03 1.16
N LEU A 88 16.98 11.77 1.49
CA LEU A 88 16.35 12.74 0.59
C LEU A 88 17.34 13.80 0.06
N ALA A 89 18.31 14.20 0.88
CA ALA A 89 19.32 15.19 0.52
C ALA A 89 20.50 14.60 -0.27
N VAL A 90 20.60 13.27 -0.39
CA VAL A 90 21.71 12.60 -1.07
C VAL A 90 21.42 12.50 -2.57
N PRO A 91 22.23 13.10 -3.44
CA PRO A 91 22.03 13.03 -4.88
C PRO A 91 22.09 11.58 -5.38
N ASN A 92 21.30 11.25 -6.40
CA ASN A 92 21.16 9.91 -7.01
C ASN A 92 20.62 8.77 -6.12
N ARG A 93 20.31 8.96 -4.84
CA ARG A 93 19.75 7.89 -3.97
C ARG A 93 18.23 7.78 -3.98
N MET A 94 17.53 8.83 -4.41
CA MET A 94 16.07 8.88 -4.38
C MET A 94 15.42 7.75 -5.20
N HIS A 95 15.98 7.44 -6.38
CA HIS A 95 15.45 6.39 -7.26
C HIS A 95 15.60 5.00 -6.64
N ASP A 96 16.79 4.65 -6.13
CA ASP A 96 17.05 3.36 -5.50
C ASP A 96 16.18 3.14 -4.25
N ASN A 97 16.04 4.18 -3.44
CA ASN A 97 15.21 4.13 -2.22
C ASN A 97 13.73 3.98 -2.54
N LEU A 98 13.26 4.64 -3.60
CA LEU A 98 11.89 4.50 -4.07
C LEU A 98 11.62 3.10 -4.60
N VAL A 99 12.53 2.53 -5.39
CA VAL A 99 12.43 1.14 -5.87
C VAL A 99 12.43 0.16 -4.69
N SER A 100 13.29 0.36 -3.70
CA SER A 100 13.34 -0.47 -2.48
C SER A 100 12.02 -0.43 -1.70
N LEU A 101 11.47 0.77 -1.49
CA LEU A 101 10.18 0.98 -0.84
C LEU A 101 9.05 0.28 -1.61
N PHE A 102 9.03 0.43 -2.94
CA PHE A 102 8.04 -0.23 -3.80
C PHE A 102 8.14 -1.76 -3.73
N LYS A 103 9.35 -2.33 -3.80
CA LYS A 103 9.57 -3.77 -3.64
C LYS A 103 9.09 -4.28 -2.28
N ALA A 104 9.34 -3.53 -1.20
CA ALA A 104 8.86 -3.87 0.13
C ALA A 104 7.31 -3.88 0.21
N ILE A 105 6.65 -2.86 -0.36
CA ILE A 105 5.18 -2.78 -0.41
C ILE A 105 4.60 -3.92 -1.25
N CYS A 106 5.17 -4.19 -2.44
CA CYS A 106 4.71 -5.28 -3.30
C CYS A 106 4.85 -6.65 -2.62
N LYS A 107 5.95 -6.88 -1.90
CA LYS A 107 6.18 -8.11 -1.13
C LYS A 107 5.13 -8.28 -0.03
N GLU A 108 4.86 -7.25 0.75
CA GLU A 108 3.84 -7.26 1.81
C GLU A 108 2.43 -7.52 1.25
N MET A 109 2.13 -6.94 0.09
CA MET A 109 0.80 -7.05 -0.54
C MET A 109 0.61 -8.35 -1.34
N GLY A 110 1.66 -9.17 -1.48
CA GLY A 110 1.65 -10.37 -2.33
C GLY A 110 1.50 -10.05 -3.82
N ILE A 111 1.93 -8.85 -4.24
CA ILE A 111 1.89 -8.42 -5.64
C ILE A 111 3.15 -8.93 -6.33
N SER A 112 2.98 -9.78 -7.33
CA SER A 112 4.09 -10.27 -8.15
C SER A 112 4.73 -9.10 -8.90
N HIS A 113 6.03 -8.93 -8.71
CA HIS A 113 6.84 -7.91 -9.37
C HIS A 113 7.92 -8.53 -10.27
N ALA A 114 7.85 -9.85 -10.54
CA ALA A 114 8.85 -10.59 -11.31
C ALA A 114 8.99 -10.13 -12.78
N GLY A 115 8.01 -9.39 -13.32
CA GLY A 115 8.06 -8.80 -14.66
C GLY A 115 8.25 -7.28 -14.69
N LEU A 116 8.37 -6.63 -13.53
CA LEU A 116 8.54 -5.18 -13.43
C LEU A 116 10.03 -4.90 -13.17
N ASN A 117 10.78 -4.60 -14.24
CA ASN A 117 12.17 -4.18 -14.10
C ASN A 117 12.27 -2.86 -13.33
N ASP A 118 13.42 -2.61 -12.70
CA ASP A 118 13.66 -1.36 -11.97
C ASP A 118 13.42 -0.12 -12.85
N ASP A 119 13.74 -0.21 -14.15
CA ASP A 119 13.45 0.82 -15.15
C ASP A 119 11.94 1.11 -15.34
N PHE A 120 11.07 0.12 -15.15
CA PHE A 120 9.61 0.29 -15.22
C PHE A 120 9.08 1.17 -14.07
N PHE A 121 9.65 1.01 -12.87
CA PHE A 121 9.26 1.83 -11.72
C PHE A 121 9.70 3.28 -11.88
N LEU A 122 10.82 3.48 -12.56
CA LEU A 122 11.46 4.79 -12.71
C LEU A 122 10.95 5.57 -13.93
N ARG A 123 10.50 4.88 -14.99
CA ARG A 123 9.99 5.53 -16.21
C ARG A 123 8.46 5.63 -16.19
N PRO A 124 7.89 6.84 -16.00
CA PRO A 124 6.45 7.04 -16.19
C PRO A 124 6.04 6.83 -17.65
N PHE A 125 4.78 6.45 -17.87
CA PHE A 125 4.17 6.39 -19.21
C PHE A 125 3.85 7.79 -19.76
N THR A 126 4.82 8.71 -19.71
CA THR A 126 4.70 10.02 -20.34
C THR A 126 5.33 9.95 -21.73
N PRO A 127 4.57 10.12 -22.82
CA PRO A 127 5.16 10.23 -24.15
C PRO A 127 6.09 11.44 -24.17
N ILE A 128 7.29 11.26 -24.73
CA ILE A 128 8.23 12.35 -24.97
C ILE A 128 7.59 13.23 -26.05
N GLN A 129 7.03 14.37 -25.64
CA GLN A 129 6.66 15.47 -26.53
C GLN A 129 7.73 16.56 -26.45
#